data_AF-A0A6P0PEC7-F1
#
_entry.id   AF-A0A6P0PEC7-F1
#
_cell.length_a   1.000
_cell.length_b   1.000
_cell.length_c   1.000
_cell.angle_alpha   90.00
_cell.angle_beta   90.00
_cell.angle_gamma   90.00
#
_symmetry.space_group_name_H-M   'P 1'
#
loop_
_entity.id
_entity.type
_entity.pdbx_description
1 polymer ?
#
loop_
_entity_poly.entity_id
_entity_poly.type
_entity_poly.pdbx_seq_one_letter_code
_entity_poly.pdbx_strand_id
1 'polypeptide(L)' 'MVHNASISYHWCFDSVASMVDYCQLLFGIDQANYNQIIEGIETYLGYYLENDKCYMNWELHFLKYIKDN' A
#
# COMPACT_ATOMS: atom_id res chain seq x y z
N MET A 1 1.86 6.14 28.12
CA MET A 1 2.10 5.06 27.13
C MET A 1 1.25 5.34 25.91
N VAL A 2 1.86 5.63 24.75
CA VAL A 2 1.11 5.82 23.50
C VAL A 2 0.73 4.42 22.99
N HIS A 3 -0.56 4.08 23.02
CA HIS A 3 -1.06 2.92 22.26
C HIS A 3 -1.24 3.37 20.81
N ASN A 4 -0.32 2.98 19.94
CA ASN A 4 -0.48 3.12 18.50
C ASN A 4 -1.51 2.08 18.06
N ALA A 5 -2.74 2.54 17.78
CA ALA A 5 -3.70 1.69 17.10
C ALA A 5 -3.33 1.68 15.61
N SER A 6 -3.25 0.49 15.02
CA SER A 6 -3.18 0.33 13.57
C SER A 6 -4.46 -0.33 13.05
N ILE A 7 -4.87 0.07 11.85
CA ILE A 7 -5.96 -0.58 11.11
C ILE A 7 -5.38 -1.05 9.79
N SER A 8 -5.34 -2.36 9.58
CA SER A 8 -5.02 -2.96 8.29
C SER A 8 -6.24 -2.96 7.39
N TYR A 9 -6.04 -2.62 6.12
CA TYR A 9 -7.05 -2.62 5.08
C TYR A 9 -6.38 -2.78 3.72
N HIS A 10 -7.18 -2.96 2.67
CA HIS A 10 -6.65 -3.17 1.32
C HIS A 10 -7.07 -2.03 0.41
N TRP A 11 -6.15 -1.59 -0.44
CA TRP A 11 -6.49 -0.80 -1.61
C TRP A 11 -6.91 -1.75 -2.73
N CYS A 12 -8.08 -1.48 -3.31
CA CYS A 12 -8.70 -2.35 -4.30
C CYS A 12 -8.56 -1.75 -5.69
N PHE A 13 -8.07 -2.55 -6.63
CA PHE A 13 -7.83 -2.18 -8.01
C PHE A 13 -8.50 -3.20 -8.94
N ASP A 14 -8.85 -2.76 -10.15
CA ASP A 14 -9.46 -3.63 -11.15
C ASP A 14 -8.46 -4.66 -11.72
N SER A 15 -7.16 -4.42 -11.57
CA SER A 15 -6.09 -5.31 -12.03
C SER A 15 -4.76 -5.02 -11.33
N VAL A 16 -3.82 -5.96 -11.46
CA VAL A 16 -2.41 -5.74 -11.07
C VAL A 16 -1.82 -4.54 -11.82
N ALA A 17 -2.15 -4.38 -13.10
CA ALA A 17 -1.63 -3.28 -13.90
C ALA A 17 -2.06 -1.91 -13.35
N SER A 18 -3.34 -1.75 -13.02
CA SER A 18 -3.84 -0.51 -12.40
C SER A 18 -3.24 -0.22 -11.03
N MET A 19 -2.89 -1.25 -10.26
CA MET A 19 -2.15 -1.08 -8.99
C MET A 19 -0.73 -0.57 -9.24
N VAL A 20 -0.03 -1.13 -10.24
CA VAL A 20 1.33 -0.72 -10.61
C VAL A 20 1.35 0.71 -11.10
N ASP A 21 0.44 1.08 -12.01
CA ASP A 21 0.31 2.45 -12.52
C ASP A 21 0.06 3.44 -11.38
N TYR A 22 -0.81 3.06 -10.45
CA TYR A 22 -1.10 3.90 -9.28
C TYR A 22 0.12 4.06 -8.37
N CYS A 23 0.84 2.98 -8.05
CA CYS A 23 2.06 3.03 -7.24
C CYS A 23 3.17 3.85 -7.93
N GLN A 24 3.30 3.73 -9.24
CA GLN A 24 4.26 4.50 -10.02
C GLN A 24 4.03 6.00 -9.83
N LEU A 25 2.77 6.45 -9.94
CA LEU A 25 2.40 7.85 -9.76
C LEU A 25 2.48 8.30 -8.30
N LEU A 26 1.97 7.49 -7.36
CA LEU A 26 1.93 7.82 -5.93
C LEU A 26 3.32 8.09 -5.37
N PHE A 27 4.30 7.28 -5.77
CA PHE A 27 5.68 7.38 -5.29
C PHE A 27 6.61 8.14 -6.22
N GLY A 28 6.11 8.63 -7.37
CA GLY A 28 6.91 9.37 -8.34
C GLY A 28 8.04 8.54 -8.96
N ILE A 29 7.79 7.26 -9.24
CA ILE A 29 8.80 6.33 -9.78
C ILE A 29 8.89 6.52 -11.30
N ASP A 30 9.88 7.27 -11.77
CA ASP A 30 10.04 7.66 -13.18
C ASP A 30 11.10 6.87 -13.95
N GLN A 31 11.95 6.10 -13.26
CA GLN A 31 13.04 5.32 -13.88
C GLN A 31 12.85 3.79 -13.85
N ALA A 32 11.88 3.29 -13.08
CA ALA A 32 11.60 1.86 -13.02
C ALA A 32 10.56 1.46 -14.05
N ASN A 33 10.74 0.30 -14.68
CA ASN A 33 9.72 -0.29 -15.53
C ASN A 33 8.70 -1.08 -14.71
N TYR A 34 7.60 -1.48 -15.37
CA TYR A 34 6.50 -2.24 -14.79
C TYR A 34 6.95 -3.44 -13.94
N ASN A 35 7.86 -4.27 -14.46
CA ASN A 35 8.31 -5.49 -13.77
C ASN A 35 9.08 -5.16 -12.49
N GLN A 36 9.94 -4.13 -12.54
CA GLN A 36 10.69 -3.67 -11.37
C GLN A 36 9.76 -3.10 -10.29
N ILE A 37 8.68 -2.44 -10.68
CA ILE A 37 7.69 -1.92 -9.74
C ILE A 37 6.89 -3.06 -9.11
N ILE A 38 6.44 -4.05 -9.90
CA ILE A 38 5.78 -5.25 -9.36
C ILE A 38 6.68 -5.96 -8.35
N GLU A 39 7.94 -6.21 -8.71
CA GLU A 39 8.89 -6.89 -7.83
C GLU A 39 9.05 -6.12 -6.51
N GLY A 40 9.13 -4.79 -6.57
CA GLY A 40 9.13 -3.93 -5.38
C GLY A 40 7.86 -4.07 -4.55
N ILE A 41 6.68 -4.06 -5.18
CA ILE A 41 5.40 -4.26 -4.49
C ILE A 41 5.37 -5.63 -3.82
N GLU A 42 5.73 -6.71 -4.51
CA GLU A 42 5.74 -8.08 -3.98
C GLU A 42 6.73 -8.25 -2.81
N THR A 43 7.85 -7.54 -2.86
CA THR A 43 8.89 -7.60 -1.82
C THR A 43 8.52 -6.82 -0.57
N TYR A 44 7.91 -5.64 -0.71
CA TYR A 44 7.78 -4.67 0.40
C TYR A 44 6.35 -4.41 0.87
N LEU A 45 5.35 -4.50 -0.01
CA LEU A 45 3.94 -4.18 0.31
C LEU A 45 3.09 -5.45 0.32
N GLY A 46 3.18 -6.25 -0.73
CA GLY A 46 2.34 -7.41 -1.00
C GLY A 46 0.95 -7.02 -1.52
N TYR A 47 0.36 -7.96 -2.26
CA TYR A 47 -1.03 -7.91 -2.72
C TYR A 47 -1.56 -9.32 -2.92
N TYR A 48 -2.87 -9.46 -3.05
CA TYR A 48 -3.51 -10.72 -3.45
C TYR A 48 -4.61 -10.47 -4.49
N LEU A 49 -5.01 -11.55 -5.16
CA LEU A 49 -6.08 -11.54 -6.16
C LEU A 49 -7.31 -12.28 -5.63
N GLU A 50 -8.48 -11.66 -5.79
CA GLU A 50 -9.76 -12.27 -5.42
C GLU A 50 -10.89 -11.68 -6.26
N ASN A 51 -11.82 -12.51 -6.76
CA ASN A 51 -12.98 -12.06 -7.55
C ASN A 51 -12.62 -11.08 -8.69
N ASP A 52 -11.59 -11.42 -9.48
CA ASP A 52 -11.08 -10.61 -10.59
C ASP A 52 -10.58 -9.21 -10.20
N LYS A 53 -10.27 -8.99 -8.91
CA LYS A 53 -9.70 -7.74 -8.40
C LYS A 53 -8.34 -7.97 -7.73
N CYS A 54 -7.57 -6.89 -7.68
CA CYS A 54 -6.29 -6.84 -6.99
C CYS A 54 -6.44 -6.06 -5.67
N TYR A 55 -5.94 -6.63 -4.58
CA TYR A 55 -6.00 -6.08 -3.23
C TYR A 55 -4.58 -5.89 -2.70
N MET A 56 -4.10 -4.64 -2.71
CA MET A 56 -2.80 -4.29 -2.17
C MET A 56 -2.89 -4.07 -0.66
N ASN A 57 -1.94 -4.62 0.10
CA ASN A 57 -1.90 -4.45 1.55
C ASN A 57 -1.61 -3.00 1.92
N TRP A 58 -2.33 -2.47 2.91
CA TRP A 58 -2.06 -1.16 3.48
C TRP A 58 -2.45 -1.11 4.96
N GLU A 59 -1.94 -0.11 5.68
CA GLU A 59 -2.31 0.14 7.07
C GLU A 59 -2.34 1.63 7.42
N LEU A 60 -3.24 2.00 8.33
CA LEU A 60 -3.27 3.31 8.95
C LEU A 60 -2.74 3.22 10.37
N HIS A 61 -1.68 3.97 10.66
CA HIS A 61 -1.14 4.14 12.02
C HIS A 61 -1.71 5.40 12.65
N PHE A 62 -2.43 5.24 13.76
CA PHE A 62 -3.00 6.37 14.49
C PHE A 62 -2.06 6.81 15.61
N LEU A 63 -1.41 7.95 15.40
CA LEU A 63 -0.62 8.61 16.44
C LEU A 63 -1.56 9.31 17.41
N LYS A 64 -1.55 8.89 18.67
CA LYS A 64 -2.32 9.54 19.75
C LYS A 64 -1.38 10.34 20.63
N TYR A 65 -1.59 11.64 20.71
CA TYR A 65 -0.90 12.52 21.65
C TYR A 65 -1.86 13.00 22.73
N ILE A 66 -1.48 12.82 23.99
CA ILE A 66 -2.15 13.42 25.14
C ILE A 66 -1.13 14.40 25.73
N LYS A 67 -1.53 15.67 25.87
CA LYS A 67 -0.70 16.69 26.50
C LYS A 67 -0.71 16.47 28.01
N ASP A 68 0.45 16.23 28.60
CA ASP A 68 0.60 16.22 30.06
C ASP A 68 0.46 17.67 30.60
N ASN A 69 -0.34 17.83 31.66
CA ASN A 69 -0.54 19.09 32.38
C ASN A 69 0.47 19.26 33.51
#